data_AF-A0A6I3KLJ2-F1
#
_entry.id   AF-A0A6I3KLJ2-F1
#
_cell.length_a   1.000
_cell.length_b   1.000
_cell.length_c   1.000
_cell.angle_alpha   90.00
_cell.angle_beta   90.00
_cell.angle_gamma   90.00
#
_symmetry.space_group_name_H-M   'P 1'
#
loop_
_entity.id
_entity.type
_entity.pdbx_description
1 polymer ?
#
loop_
_entity_poly.entity_id
_entity_poly.type
_entity_poly.pdbx_seq_one_letter_code
_entity_poly.pdbx_strand_id
1 'polypeptide(L)' 'MFPPLVSPDNLAILQKAIDTALGLAARRNVVLTVNELAAQLSSAFEAGERDPVKLAEAVFAPPPGMALH' A
#
# COMPACT_ATOMS: atom_id res chain seq x y z
N MET A 1 -20.72 5.02 19.14
CA MET A 1 -19.28 5.12 19.50
C MET A 1 -18.52 4.76 18.24
N PHE A 2 -17.88 5.71 17.57
CA PHE A 2 -17.07 5.41 16.37
C PHE A 2 -15.77 4.75 16.85
N PRO A 3 -15.44 3.53 16.40
CA PRO A 3 -14.14 2.94 16.73
C PRO A 3 -13.03 3.89 16.23
N PRO A 4 -11.90 3.99 16.96
CA PRO A 4 -10.82 4.89 16.58
C PRO A 4 -10.39 4.58 15.15
N LEU A 5 -10.38 5.63 14.32
CA LEU A 5 -10.36 5.55 12.87
C LEU A 5 -9.15 4.82 12.28
N VAL A 6 -8.02 4.71 12.98
CA VAL A 6 -6.90 3.79 12.70
C VAL A 6 -6.14 3.64 14.04
N SER A 7 -5.76 2.43 14.47
CA SER A 7 -4.92 2.30 15.67
C SER A 7 -3.53 2.91 15.43
N PRO A 8 -2.81 3.42 16.46
CA PRO A 8 -1.45 3.93 16.30
C PRO A 8 -0.51 2.92 15.62
N ASP A 9 -0.67 1.63 15.91
CA ASP A 9 0.11 0.56 15.29
C ASP A 9 -0.19 0.44 13.78
N ASN A 10 -1.47 0.52 13.41
CA ASN A 10 -1.89 0.48 12.02
C ASN A 10 -1.38 1.71 11.24
N LEU A 11 -1.34 2.89 11.88
CA LEU A 11 -0.73 4.09 11.29
C LEU A 11 0.77 3.90 11.06
N ALA A 12 1.49 3.34 12.03
CA ALA A 12 2.92 3.07 11.90
C ALA A 12 3.23 2.05 10.78
N ILE A 13 2.40 1.02 10.65
CA ILE A 13 2.49 0.03 9.56
C ILE A 13 2.29 0.71 8.20
N LEU A 14 1.22 1.49 8.05
CA LEU A 14 0.91 2.18 6.79
C LEU A 14 1.97 3.21 6.41
N GLN A 15 2.47 3.98 7.38
CA GLN A 15 3.54 4.95 7.13
C GLN A 15 4.81 4.25 6.64
N LYS A 16 5.21 3.15 7.30
CA LYS A 16 6.38 2.38 6.86
C LYS A 16 6.17 1.72 5.49
N ALA A 17 4.96 1.29 5.17
CA ALA A 17 4.63 0.76 3.84
C ALA A 17 4.75 1.84 2.76
N ILE A 18 4.29 3.07 3.01
CA ILE A 18 4.44 4.22 2.10
C ILE A 18 5.91 4.52 1.85
N ASP A 19 6.71 4.68 2.90
CA ASP A 19 8.14 4.98 2.77
C ASP A 19 8.88 3.89 1.99
N THR A 20 8.52 2.63 2.24
CA THR A 20 9.10 1.48 1.54
C THR A 20 8.68 1.47 0.06
N ALA A 21 7.41 1.73 -0.25
CA ALA A 21 6.90 1.77 -1.63
C ALA A 21 7.57 2.89 -2.43
N LEU A 22 7.72 4.08 -1.85
CA LEU A 22 8.43 5.20 -2.50
C LEU A 22 9.91 4.88 -2.73
N GLY A 23 10.57 4.23 -1.76
CA GLY A 23 11.95 3.76 -1.92
C GLY A 23 12.10 2.71 -3.02
N LEU A 24 11.15 1.77 -3.12
CA LEU A 24 11.12 0.77 -4.20
C LEU A 24 10.86 1.41 -5.56
N ALA A 25 9.94 2.37 -5.65
CA ALA A 25 9.62 3.09 -6.87
C ALA A 25 10.85 3.84 -7.41
N ALA A 26 11.57 4.54 -6.53
CA ALA A 26 12.82 5.22 -6.89
C ALA A 26 13.88 4.24 -7.42
N ARG A 27 14.05 3.07 -6.77
CA ARG A 27 14.99 2.03 -7.21
C ARG A 27 14.60 1.39 -8.55
N ARG A 28 13.29 1.26 -8.81
CA ARG A 28 12.73 0.66 -10.02
C ARG A 28 12.55 1.67 -11.16
N ASN A 29 12.83 2.95 -10.92
CA ASN A 29 12.55 4.06 -11.84
C ASN A 29 11.08 4.09 -12.32
N VAL A 30 10.16 3.81 -11.40
CA VAL A 30 8.70 3.80 -11.62
C VAL A 30 8.11 5.06 -10.99
N VAL A 31 7.23 5.74 -11.72
CA VAL A 31 6.42 6.84 -11.17
C VAL A 31 5.13 6.24 -10.62
N LEU A 32 4.92 6.39 -9.32
CA LEU A 32 3.65 6.04 -8.67
C LEU A 32 2.80 7.29 -8.54
N THR A 33 1.56 7.24 -9.02
CA THR A 33 0.58 8.27 -8.70
C THR A 33 0.09 8.10 -7.26
N VAL A 34 -0.37 9.20 -6.66
CA VAL A 34 -0.98 9.18 -5.31
C VAL A 34 -2.20 8.24 -5.28
N ASN A 35 -2.97 8.20 -6.37
CA ASN A 35 -4.14 7.33 -6.47
C ASN A 35 -3.76 5.85 -6.50
N GLU A 36 -2.74 5.45 -7.26
CA GLU A 36 -2.27 4.05 -7.29
C GLU A 36 -1.72 3.62 -5.93
N LEU A 37 -0.91 4.47 -5.31
CA LEU A 37 -0.37 4.23 -3.97
C LEU A 37 -1.49 4.02 -2.96
N ALA A 38 -2.48 4.92 -2.92
CA ALA A 38 -3.59 4.86 -1.96
C ALA A 38 -4.50 3.65 -2.22
N ALA A 39 -4.88 3.39 -3.47
CA ALA A 39 -5.78 2.30 -3.82
C ALA A 39 -5.18 0.93 -3.45
N GLN A 40 -3.91 0.70 -3.82
CA GLN A 40 -3.28 -0.60 -3.59
C GLN A 40 -2.96 -0.83 -2.11
N LEU A 41 -2.48 0.20 -1.40
CA LEU A 41 -2.24 0.09 0.04
C LEU A 41 -3.54 -0.15 0.81
N SER A 42 -4.62 0.59 0.48
CA SER A 42 -5.92 0.40 1.12
C SER A 42 -6.44 -1.01 0.89
N SER A 43 -6.41 -1.48 -0.36
CA SER A 43 -6.87 -2.83 -0.72
C SER A 43 -6.11 -3.93 0.02
N ALA A 44 -4.77 -3.87 0.04
CA ALA A 44 -3.96 -4.87 0.72
C ALA A 44 -4.14 -4.85 2.25
N PHE A 45 -4.30 -3.64 2.81
CA PHE A 45 -4.53 -3.46 4.23
C PHE A 45 -5.93 -3.94 4.66
N GLU A 46 -6.97 -3.68 3.86
CA GLU A 46 -8.32 -4.22 4.06
C GLU A 46 -8.37 -5.75 3.95
N ALA A 47 -7.53 -6.34 3.08
CA ALA A 47 -7.35 -7.79 2.97
C ALA A 47 -6.63 -8.43 4.19
N GLY A 48 -6.21 -7.62 5.17
CA GLY A 48 -5.62 -8.10 6.43
C GLY A 48 -4.10 -8.13 6.45
N GLU A 49 -3.42 -7.66 5.40
CA GLU A 49 -1.96 -7.58 5.41
C GLU A 49 -1.49 -6.50 6.39
N ARG A 50 -0.49 -6.83 7.20
CA ARG A 50 0.07 -5.96 8.24
C ARG A 50 1.60 -5.86 8.18
N ASP A 51 2.24 -6.64 7.29
CA ASP A 51 3.66 -6.50 7.00
C ASP A 51 3.90 -5.30 6.07
N PRO A 52 4.68 -4.29 6.51
CA PRO A 52 4.91 -3.08 5.71
C PRO A 52 5.59 -3.34 4.37
N VAL A 53 6.45 -4.37 4.27
CA VAL A 53 7.16 -4.70 3.03
C VAL A 53 6.20 -5.33 2.04
N LYS A 54 5.35 -6.26 2.48
CA LYS A 54 4.32 -6.86 1.62
C LYS A 54 3.29 -5.83 1.16
N LEU A 55 2.87 -4.91 2.04
CA LEU A 55 2.01 -3.79 1.66
C LEU A 55 2.67 -2.92 0.59
N ALA A 56 3.95 -2.60 0.74
CA ALA A 56 4.69 -1.80 -0.23
C ALA A 56 4.85 -2.50 -1.59
N GLU A 57 5.10 -3.81 -1.60
CA GLU A 57 5.18 -4.60 -2.84
C GLU A 57 3.83 -4.70 -3.54
N ALA A 58 2.71 -4.75 -2.80
CA ALA A 58 1.37 -4.78 -3.36
C ALA A 58 1.03 -3.53 -4.19
N VAL A 59 1.70 -2.40 -3.94
CA VAL A 59 1.56 -1.16 -4.75
C VAL A 59 1.95 -1.36 -6.21
N PHE A 60 2.85 -2.31 -6.48
CA PHE A 60 3.32 -2.62 -7.82
C PHE A 60 2.55 -3.79 -8.46
N ALA A 61 1.58 -4.37 -7.76
CA ALA A 61 0.72 -5.38 -8.35
C ALA A 61 -0.22 -4.73 -9.39
N PRO A 62 -0.56 -5.45 -10.47
CA PRO A 62 -1.60 -4.99 -11.39
C PRO A 62 -2.90 -4.77 -10.60
N PRO A 63 -3.67 -3.70 -10.90
CA PRO A 63 -4.91 -3.44 -10.21
C PRO A 63 -5.89 -4.62 -10.38
N PRO A 64 -6.68 -4.94 -9.35
CA PRO A 64 -7.69 -5.99 -9.46
C PRO A 64 -8.64 -5.65 -10.62
N GLY A 65 -8.68 -6.51 -11.65
CA GLY A 65 -9.43 -6.31 -12.88
C GLY A 65 -8.60 -6.11 -14.16
N MET A 66 -7.26 -5.97 -14.03
CA MET A 66 -6.32 -5.85 -15.16
C MET A 66 -5.55 -7.14 -15.45
N ALA A 67 -6.16 -8.31 -15.22
CA ALA A 67 -5.64 -9.55 -15.79
C ALA A 67 -5.86 -9.50 -17.31
N LEU A 68 -4.77 -9.28 -18.06
CA LEU A 68 -4.77 -9.14 -19.51
C LEU A 68 -5.38 -10.40 -20.16
N HIS A 69 -6.48 -10.21 -20.89
CA HIS A 69 -6.95 -11.10 -21.95
C HIS A 69 -6.23 -10.76 -23.26
#